data_AF-A0A6B2SGE6-F1
#
_entry.id   AF-A0A6B2SGE6-F1
#
_cell.length_a   1.000
_cell.length_b   1.000
_cell.length_c   1.000
_cell.angle_alpha   90.00
_cell.angle_beta   90.00
_cell.angle_gamma   90.00
#
_symmetry.space_group_name_H-M   'P 1'
#
loop_
_entity.id
_entity.type
_entity.pdbx_description
1 polymer ?
#
loop_
_entity_poly.entity_id
_entity_poly.type
_entity_poly.pdbx_seq_one_letter_code
_entity_poly.pdbx_strand_id
1 'polypeptide(L)'
;GAEITAPEYWAEHVRQAVLFQPAITEVAHRADAFVELGPAPVLSTAAQHTLDDLADPQSPEAVLVSSLAGERSDERAFLAAMARLHTAGVDVDWSVLFPADPVPCMVELPTYAFQR
;
A
#
# COMPACT_ATOMS: atom_id res chain seq x y z
N GLY A 1 -20.36 -2.06 -8.73
CA GLY A 1 -19.45 -1.55 -9.78
C GLY A 1 -20.09 -0.46 -10.63
N ALA A 2 -20.99 -0.80 -11.55
CA ALA A 2 -21.68 0.18 -12.40
C ALA A 2 -22.44 1.26 -11.60
N GLU A 3 -22.95 0.91 -10.42
CA GLU A 3 -23.63 1.84 -9.50
C GLU A 3 -22.79 3.04 -9.06
N ILE A 4 -21.45 2.94 -9.01
CA ILE A 4 -20.55 4.04 -8.61
C ILE A 4 -20.61 5.20 -9.61
N THR A 5 -21.00 4.91 -10.85
CA THR A 5 -21.20 5.92 -11.90
C THR A 5 -22.58 6.59 -11.82
N ALA A 6 -23.47 6.13 -10.94
CA ALA A 6 -24.80 6.69 -10.74
C ALA A 6 -24.80 7.74 -9.60
N PRO A 7 -25.48 8.89 -9.77
CA PRO A 7 -25.58 9.90 -8.72
C PRO A 7 -26.21 9.40 -7.41
N GLU A 8 -27.16 8.46 -7.50
CA GLU A 8 -27.90 7.91 -6.36
C GLU A 8 -26.95 7.21 -5.37
N TYR A 9 -25.92 6.54 -5.89
CA TYR A 9 -24.89 5.90 -5.07
C TYR A 9 -24.19 6.90 -4.16
N TRP A 10 -23.80 8.07 -4.68
CA TRP A 10 -23.11 9.10 -3.91
C TRP A 10 -24.04 9.80 -2.92
N ALA A 11 -25.30 10.00 -3.28
CA ALA A 11 -26.32 10.53 -2.38
C ALA A 11 -26.58 9.58 -1.20
N GLU A 12 -26.52 8.26 -1.43
CA GLU A 12 -26.62 7.27 -0.37
C GLU A 12 -25.33 7.18 0.45
N HIS A 13 -24.17 7.18 -0.21
CA HIS A 13 -22.85 7.08 0.42
C HIS A 13 -22.61 8.17 1.47
N VAL A 14 -23.07 9.40 1.23
CA VAL A 14 -22.94 10.50 2.21
C VAL A 14 -23.96 10.40 3.37
N ARG A 15 -25.00 9.59 3.24
CA ARG A 15 -26.10 9.46 4.23
C ARG A 15 -26.02 8.20 5.08
N GLN A 16 -25.46 7.12 4.54
CA GLN A 16 -25.36 5.83 5.21
C GLN A 16 -24.03 5.66 5.95
N ALA A 17 -23.99 4.71 6.87
CA ALA A 17 -22.76 4.38 7.58
C ALA A 17 -21.71 3.78 6.63
N VAL A 18 -20.45 4.23 6.76
CA VAL A 18 -19.32 3.63 6.03
C VAL A 18 -18.92 2.32 6.73
N LEU A 19 -19.24 1.20 6.11
CA LEU A 19 -18.95 -0.15 6.64
C LEU A 19 -17.48 -0.57 6.37
N PHE A 20 -16.52 0.22 6.86
CA PHE A 20 -15.09 0.02 6.57
C PHE A 20 -14.55 -1.32 7.10
N GLN A 21 -14.76 -1.64 8.38
CA GLN A 21 -14.26 -2.88 8.98
C GLN A 21 -14.83 -4.13 8.27
N PRO A 22 -16.15 -4.27 8.02
CA PRO A 22 -16.68 -5.36 7.21
C PRO A 22 -16.04 -5.46 5.82
N ALA A 23 -15.75 -4.33 5.16
CA ALA A 23 -15.10 -4.32 3.86
C ALA A 23 -13.65 -4.85 3.94
N ILE A 24 -12.88 -4.46 4.97
CA ILE A 24 -11.54 -5.00 5.20
C ILE A 24 -11.58 -6.50 5.49
N THR A 25 -12.51 -6.97 6.34
CA THR A 25 -12.70 -8.40 6.63
C THR A 25 -12.98 -9.21 5.37
N GLU A 26 -13.85 -8.72 4.48
CA GLU A 26 -14.19 -9.41 3.23
C GLU A 26 -12.98 -9.60 2.30
N VAL A 27 -12.07 -8.62 2.25
CA VAL A 27 -10.91 -8.67 1.34
C VAL A 27 -9.63 -9.22 1.99
N ALA A 28 -9.60 -9.38 3.32
CA ALA A 28 -8.41 -9.80 4.08
C ALA A 28 -7.80 -11.11 3.57
N HIS A 29 -8.63 -12.08 3.18
CA HIS A 29 -8.17 -13.38 2.68
C HIS A 29 -7.70 -13.36 1.21
N ARG A 30 -7.79 -12.21 0.54
CA ARG A 30 -7.53 -12.06 -0.90
C ARG A 30 -6.45 -11.01 -1.20
N ALA A 31 -5.94 -10.33 -0.17
CA ALA A 31 -4.99 -9.24 -0.32
C ALA A 31 -3.87 -9.39 0.71
N ASP A 32 -2.63 -9.46 0.22
CA ASP A 32 -1.43 -9.54 1.06
C ASP A 32 -0.88 -8.14 1.40
N ALA A 33 -1.39 -7.10 0.73
CA ALA A 33 -0.97 -5.71 0.93
C ALA A 33 -2.14 -4.72 0.84
N PHE A 34 -2.12 -3.72 1.71
CA PHE A 34 -3.08 -2.63 1.80
C PHE A 34 -2.35 -1.29 1.69
N VAL A 35 -2.78 -0.46 0.75
CA VAL A 35 -2.19 0.86 0.50
C VAL A 35 -3.22 1.95 0.79
N GLU A 36 -2.97 2.76 1.80
CA GLU A 36 -3.74 3.97 2.05
C GLU A 36 -3.22 5.12 1.17
N LEU A 37 -4.11 5.65 0.33
CA LEU A 37 -3.82 6.80 -0.53
C LEU A 37 -4.33 8.08 0.14
N GLY A 38 -3.40 8.93 0.59
CA GLY A 38 -3.76 10.17 1.27
C GLY A 38 -2.58 10.83 1.99
N PRO A 39 -2.79 12.04 2.55
CA PRO A 39 -1.76 12.83 3.21
C PRO A 39 -1.34 12.31 4.60
N ALA A 40 -2.14 11.45 5.21
CA ALA A 40 -1.93 10.94 6.56
C ALA A 40 -2.45 9.49 6.71
N PRO A 41 -1.87 8.69 7.61
CA PRO A 41 -2.18 7.27 7.81
C PRO A 41 -3.40 7.06 8.73
N VAL A 42 -4.59 7.52 8.35
CA VAL A 42 -5.79 7.44 9.19
C VAL A 42 -6.42 6.05 9.11
N LEU A 43 -6.58 5.52 7.91
CA LEU A 43 -7.25 4.24 7.64
C LEU A 43 -6.35 3.03 7.91
N SER A 44 -5.04 3.18 7.78
CA SER A 44 -4.05 2.12 7.99
C SER A 44 -4.15 1.57 9.42
N THR A 45 -4.34 2.45 10.41
CA THR A 45 -4.54 2.03 11.81
C THR A 45 -5.84 1.24 11.97
N ALA A 46 -6.94 1.68 11.37
CA ALA A 46 -8.23 0.97 11.46
C ALA A 46 -8.21 -0.38 10.74
N ALA A 47 -7.51 -0.46 9.60
CA ALA A 47 -7.30 -1.70 8.88
C ALA A 47 -6.44 -2.68 9.70
N GLN A 48 -5.35 -2.20 10.34
CA GLN A 48 -4.51 -3.05 11.21
C GLN A 48 -5.34 -3.71 12.32
N HIS A 49 -6.17 -2.94 13.03
CA HIS A 49 -7.03 -3.50 14.09
C HIS A 49 -7.94 -4.62 13.56
N THR A 50 -8.50 -4.44 12.36
CA THR A 50 -9.36 -5.47 11.75
C THR A 50 -8.55 -6.71 11.35
N LEU A 51 -7.32 -6.54 10.86
CA LEU A 51 -6.46 -7.64 10.43
C LEU A 51 -5.87 -8.40 11.62
N ASP A 52 -5.53 -7.71 12.71
CA ASP A 52 -5.07 -8.31 13.96
C ASP A 52 -6.12 -9.27 14.54
N ASP A 53 -7.41 -8.88 14.47
CA ASP A 53 -8.54 -9.73 14.91
C ASP A 53 -8.71 -10.99 14.04
N LEU A 54 -8.23 -10.95 12.79
CA LEU A 54 -8.33 -12.05 11.81
C LEU A 54 -7.03 -12.85 11.71
N ALA A 55 -5.97 -12.44 12.38
CA ALA A 55 -4.64 -12.98 12.21
C ALA A 55 -4.56 -14.47 12.64
N ASP A 56 -4.02 -15.31 11.77
CA ASP A 56 -3.60 -16.67 12.10
C ASP A 56 -2.09 -16.64 12.38
N PRO A 57 -1.62 -17.10 13.56
CA PRO A 57 -0.20 -17.17 13.89
C PRO A 57 0.66 -17.96 12.89
N GLN A 58 0.05 -18.79 12.04
CA GLN A 58 0.75 -19.57 11.01
C GLN A 58 0.75 -18.90 9.63
N SER A 59 0.00 -17.81 9.46
CA SER A 59 -0.07 -17.07 8.20
C SER A 59 0.83 -15.83 8.24
N PRO A 60 1.41 -15.42 7.10
CA PRO A 60 2.16 -14.16 7.03
C PRO A 60 1.23 -12.97 7.28
N GLU A 61 1.75 -11.96 7.98
CA GLU A 61 1.03 -10.72 8.24
C GLU A 61 0.89 -9.90 6.95
N ALA A 62 -0.30 -9.34 6.72
CA ALA A 62 -0.53 -8.45 5.60
C ALA A 62 0.29 -7.15 5.75
N VAL A 63 0.73 -6.59 4.63
CA VAL A 63 1.55 -5.38 4.63
C VAL A 63 0.67 -4.14 4.50
N LEU A 64 0.67 -3.29 5.52
CA LEU A 64 0.00 -2.00 5.47
C LEU A 64 1.00 -0.87 5.22
N VAL A 65 0.70 -0.03 4.23
CA VAL A 65 1.49 1.16 3.90
C VAL A 65 0.58 2.35 3.64
N SER A 66 1.07 3.54 3.97
CA SER A 66 0.43 4.80 3.59
C SER A 66 1.31 5.51 2.57
N SER A 67 0.69 6.03 1.50
CA SER A 67 1.41 6.68 0.41
C SER A 67 2.17 7.92 0.88
N LEU A 68 1.61 8.64 1.85
CA LEU A 68 2.22 9.81 2.47
C LEU A 68 2.13 9.70 4.00
N ALA A 69 3.09 10.31 4.67
CA ALA A 69 3.13 10.43 6.12
C ALA A 69 3.63 11.84 6.45
N GLY A 70 2.71 12.71 6.89
CA GLY A 70 2.83 14.18 6.87
C GLY A 70 4.04 14.84 7.55
N GLU A 71 4.96 14.08 8.18
CA GLU A 71 6.23 14.61 8.70
C GLU A 71 7.38 14.57 7.68
N ARG A 72 7.19 13.94 6.51
CA ARG A 72 8.20 13.81 5.45
C ARG A 72 7.78 14.56 4.19
N SER A 73 8.74 14.89 3.33
CA SER A 73 8.40 15.36 1.97
C SER A 73 7.66 14.26 1.22
N ASP A 74 6.67 14.65 0.41
CA ASP A 74 5.79 13.72 -0.29
C ASP A 74 6.57 12.68 -1.11
N GLU A 75 7.58 13.13 -1.85
CA GLU A 75 8.48 12.28 -2.65
C GLU A 75 9.17 11.21 -1.80
N ARG A 76 9.71 11.59 -0.62
CA ARG A 76 10.39 10.65 0.27
C ARG A 76 9.42 9.70 0.95
N ALA A 77 8.24 10.20 1.33
CA ALA A 77 7.20 9.37 1.92
C ALA A 77 6.71 8.31 0.93
N PHE A 78 6.45 8.73 -0.30
CA PHE A 78 6.00 7.85 -1.37
C PHE A 78 7.06 6.81 -1.76
N LEU A 79 8.32 7.22 -1.97
CA LEU A 79 9.41 6.28 -2.25
C LEU A 79 9.62 5.28 -1.09
N ALA A 80 9.47 5.72 0.16
CA ALA A 80 9.54 4.83 1.32
C ALA A 80 8.37 3.82 1.35
N ALA A 81 7.16 4.23 0.98
CA ALA A 81 6.02 3.34 0.86
C ALA A 81 6.24 2.28 -0.23
N MET A 82 6.72 2.69 -1.40
CA MET A 82 7.08 1.79 -2.51
C MET A 82 8.21 0.83 -2.12
N ALA A 83 9.23 1.31 -1.41
CA ALA A 83 10.32 0.47 -0.91
C ALA A 83 9.80 -0.57 0.08
N ARG A 84 8.88 -0.20 0.98
CA ARG A 84 8.25 -1.13 1.92
C ARG A 84 7.49 -2.23 1.17
N LEU A 85 6.68 -1.87 0.18
CA LEU A 85 5.97 -2.83 -0.69
C LEU A 85 6.94 -3.77 -1.39
N HIS A 86 8.00 -3.23 -2.00
CA HIS A 86 9.02 -4.03 -2.67
C HIS A 86 9.70 -5.04 -1.73
N THR A 87 10.10 -4.60 -0.53
CA THR A 87 10.71 -5.50 0.47
C THR A 87 9.74 -6.54 1.04
N ALA A 88 8.43 -6.30 0.90
CA ALA A 88 7.37 -7.22 1.27
C ALA A 88 7.03 -8.23 0.15
N GLY A 89 7.69 -8.15 -1.01
CA GLY A 89 7.47 -9.07 -2.13
C GLY A 89 6.48 -8.58 -3.18
N VAL A 90 5.94 -7.36 -3.04
CA VAL A 90 5.14 -6.74 -4.10
C VAL A 90 6.07 -6.32 -5.23
N ASP A 91 5.75 -6.70 -6.46
CA ASP A 91 6.51 -6.29 -7.63
C ASP A 91 6.33 -4.78 -7.88
N VAL A 92 7.45 -4.06 -7.92
CA VAL A 92 7.51 -2.62 -8.10
C VAL A 92 8.44 -2.31 -9.26
N ASP A 93 7.88 -1.69 -10.29
CA ASP A 93 8.66 -1.24 -11.44
C ASP A 93 9.44 0.05 -11.11
N TRP A 94 10.69 -0.13 -10.69
CA TRP A 94 11.62 0.97 -10.43
C TRP A 94 12.17 1.62 -11.71
N SER A 95 12.01 1.00 -12.89
CA SER A 95 12.58 1.51 -14.15
C SER A 95 11.96 2.86 -14.55
N VAL A 96 10.74 3.16 -14.10
CA VAL A 96 10.07 4.45 -14.33
C VAL A 96 10.86 5.64 -13.75
N LEU A 97 11.65 5.42 -12.70
CA LEU A 97 12.52 6.46 -12.12
C LEU A 97 13.82 6.65 -12.90
N PHE A 98 14.16 5.72 -13.80
CA PHE A 98 15.38 5.68 -14.60
C PHE A 98 15.00 5.54 -16.08
N PRO A 99 14.46 6.61 -16.70
CA PRO A 99 14.02 6.55 -18.09
C PRO A 99 15.17 6.12 -19.01
N ALA A 100 14.85 5.37 -20.06
CA ALA A 100 15.85 4.83 -20.98
C ALA A 100 16.55 5.90 -21.84
N ASP A 101 15.95 7.09 -21.95
CA ASP A 101 16.51 8.24 -22.68
C ASP A 101 16.42 9.52 -21.81
N PRO A 102 17.55 10.13 -21.44
CA PRO A 102 18.92 9.66 -21.68
C PRO A 102 19.22 8.38 -20.88
N VAL A 103 20.08 7.51 -21.44
CA VAL A 103 20.48 6.26 -20.77
C VAL A 103 21.04 6.58 -19.38
N PRO A 104 20.55 5.92 -18.31
CA PRO A 104 21.04 6.15 -16.96
C PRO A 104 22.54 5.84 -16.83
N CYS A 105 23.24 6.64 -16.02
CA CYS A 105 24.64 6.38 -15.70
C CYS A 105 24.74 5.12 -14.83
N MET A 106 25.38 4.07 -15.36
CA MET A 106 25.65 2.85 -14.61
C MET A 106 26.83 3.07 -13.67
N VAL A 107 26.67 2.66 -12.42
CA VAL A 107 27.71 2.76 -11.39
C VAL A 107 28.15 1.35 -10.96
N GLU A 108 29.45 1.18 -10.73
CA GLU A 108 30.00 -0.07 -10.18
C GLU A 108 29.51 -0.26 -8.74
N LEU A 109 28.96 -1.44 -8.44
CA LEU A 109 28.51 -1.83 -7.11
C LEU A 109 29.37 -2.97 -6.55
N PRO A 110 29.56 -3.05 -5.22
CA PRO A 110 30.21 -4.19 -4.61
C PRO A 110 29.53 -5.50 -4.99
N THR A 111 30.31 -6.57 -5.16
CA THR A 111 29.76 -7.91 -5.39
C THR A 111 29.01 -8.39 -4.15
N TYR A 112 28.00 -9.25 -4.35
CA TYR A 112 27.21 -9.84 -3.27
C TYR A 112 28.11 -10.47 -2.18
N ALA A 113 27.82 -10.13 -0.92
CA ALA A 113 28.57 -10.62 0.24
C ALA A 113 28.07 -12.01 0.67
N PHE A 114 28.55 -13.06 0.01
CA PHE A 114 28.19 -14.45 0.36
C PHE A 114 28.56 -14.79 1.80
N GLN A 115 27.57 -15.21 2.58
CA GLN A 115 27.77 -15.80 3.90
C GLN A 115 28.29 -17.25 3.74
N ARG A 116 29.39 -17.57 4.43
CA ARG A 116 30.05 -18.89 4.42
C ARG A 116 29.99 -19.54 5.79
#